data_AF-A0A925YZL5-F1
#
_entry.id   AF-A0A925YZL5-F1
#
_cell.length_a   1.000
_cell.length_b   1.000
_cell.length_c   1.000
_cell.angle_alpha   90.00
_cell.angle_beta   90.00
_cell.angle_gamma   90.00
#
_symmetry.space_group_name_H-M   'P 1'
#
loop_
_entity.id
_entity.type
_entity.pdbx_description
1 polymer ?
#
loop_
_entity_poly.entity_id
_entity_poly.type
_entity_poly.pdbx_seq_one_letter_code
_entity_poly.pdbx_strand_id
1 'polypeptide(L)'
;MKLKNLLFTLGFILCFSLQTWADTEPDNNVYTGADPMAENSTVSGTIATPVTDLEDWYQFTTTSDGNITISFTCLPLTSYNRIYLYDSDGTTNLGSAEGYGGATFTKNGLAAGTYYIRYYYYSTSFASAYELSNTVIPTNYANDTEANDTYLTALTNLNENDSVYGHIAHRYNGGTYDEEDW
;
A
#
# COMPACT_ATOMS: atom_id res chain seq x y z
N MET A 1 -15.24 -28.14 -51.61
CA MET A 1 -14.66 -27.01 -50.85
C MET A 1 -15.34 -27.00 -49.49
N LYS A 2 -14.68 -27.51 -48.44
CA LYS A 2 -15.26 -27.71 -47.10
C LYS A 2 -15.06 -26.42 -46.28
N LEU A 3 -16.14 -25.77 -45.84
CA LEU A 3 -16.06 -24.70 -44.85
C LEU A 3 -15.84 -25.31 -43.45
N LYS A 4 -14.82 -24.81 -42.75
CA LYS A 4 -14.44 -25.25 -41.39
C LYS A 4 -15.33 -24.55 -40.37
N ASN A 5 -15.88 -25.32 -39.42
CA ASN A 5 -16.55 -24.82 -38.24
C ASN A 5 -15.54 -24.09 -37.34
N LEU A 6 -15.81 -22.83 -37.02
CA LEU A 6 -15.06 -22.03 -36.06
C LEU A 6 -15.64 -22.29 -34.67
N LEU A 7 -14.95 -23.08 -33.84
CA LEU A 7 -15.27 -23.19 -32.42
C LEU A 7 -14.75 -21.93 -31.69
N PHE A 8 -15.66 -21.17 -31.09
CA PHE A 8 -15.32 -20.19 -30.04
C PHE A 8 -15.22 -20.95 -28.71
N THR A 9 -14.01 -21.23 -28.25
CA THR A 9 -13.76 -21.62 -26.85
C THR A 9 -13.58 -20.36 -26.02
N LEU A 10 -14.60 -20.02 -25.23
CA LEU A 10 -14.54 -19.01 -24.19
C LEU A 10 -13.73 -19.59 -23.02
N GLY A 11 -12.44 -19.24 -22.93
CA GLY A 11 -11.59 -19.64 -21.82
C GLY A 11 -12.00 -18.88 -20.56
N PHE A 12 -12.66 -19.57 -19.63
CA PHE A 12 -12.87 -19.08 -18.27
C PHE A 12 -11.53 -19.18 -17.54
N ILE A 13 -10.79 -18.07 -17.46
CA ILE A 13 -9.58 -17.99 -16.63
C ILE A 13 -10.06 -17.92 -15.19
N LEU A 14 -10.07 -19.06 -14.49
CA LEU A 14 -10.02 -19.06 -13.04
C LEU A 14 -8.64 -18.50 -12.66
N CYS A 15 -8.60 -17.22 -12.31
CA CYS A 15 -7.48 -16.65 -11.57
C CYS A 15 -7.54 -17.24 -10.16
N PHE A 16 -6.97 -18.43 -9.98
CA PHE A 16 -6.52 -18.83 -8.66
C PHE A 16 -5.32 -17.94 -8.36
N SER A 17 -5.49 -16.94 -7.49
CA SER A 17 -4.35 -16.32 -6.84
C SER A 17 -3.65 -17.43 -6.07
N LEU A 18 -2.54 -17.93 -6.62
CA LEU A 18 -1.57 -18.65 -5.82
C LEU A 18 -1.27 -17.73 -4.64
N GLN A 19 -1.63 -18.14 -3.43
CA GLN A 19 -1.17 -17.51 -2.21
C GLN A 19 0.33 -17.75 -2.17
N THR A 20 1.09 -16.85 -2.81
CA THR A 20 2.52 -16.76 -2.68
C THR A 20 2.77 -16.42 -1.22
N TRP A 21 3.48 -17.28 -0.51
CA TRP A 21 4.01 -16.94 0.79
C TRP A 21 4.97 -15.77 0.53
N ALA A 22 4.54 -14.56 0.88
CA ALA A 22 5.23 -13.32 0.61
C ALA A 22 6.31 -13.09 1.69
N ASP A 23 6.97 -14.16 2.09
CA ASP A 23 7.98 -14.18 3.12
C ASP A 23 9.10 -15.06 2.54
N THR A 24 9.80 -14.47 1.57
CA THR A 24 11.00 -15.09 1.01
C THR A 24 12.17 -14.62 1.87
N GLU A 25 12.68 -15.52 2.69
CA GLU A 25 13.86 -15.29 3.51
C GLU A 25 15.14 -15.63 2.71
N PRO A 26 16.21 -14.81 2.74
CA PRO A 26 16.44 -13.65 3.61
C PRO A 26 16.25 -12.26 2.96
N ASP A 27 15.57 -12.14 1.82
CA ASP A 27 15.72 -10.98 0.92
C ASP A 27 14.82 -9.76 1.21
N ASN A 28 13.83 -9.88 2.08
CA ASN A 28 12.87 -8.79 2.37
C ASN A 28 13.24 -7.93 3.60
N ASN A 29 14.43 -8.09 4.19
CA ASN A 29 14.87 -7.33 5.37
C ASN A 29 15.30 -5.86 5.07
N VAL A 30 15.02 -5.37 3.86
CA VAL A 30 15.27 -3.99 3.42
C VAL A 30 14.24 -3.60 2.36
N TYR A 31 13.85 -2.33 2.32
CA TYR A 31 12.82 -1.86 1.37
C TYR A 31 13.14 -2.14 -0.11
N THR A 32 14.42 -2.22 -0.51
CA THR A 32 14.81 -2.55 -1.89
C THR A 32 14.57 -4.01 -2.27
N GLY A 33 14.38 -4.88 -1.28
CA GLY A 33 14.03 -6.29 -1.44
C GLY A 33 12.60 -6.61 -0.99
N ALA A 34 11.76 -5.58 -0.81
CA ALA A 34 10.43 -5.75 -0.26
C ALA A 34 9.57 -6.73 -1.08
N ASP A 35 8.88 -7.64 -0.39
CA ASP A 35 7.98 -8.60 -0.98
C ASP A 35 6.72 -7.92 -1.56
N PRO A 36 6.25 -8.32 -2.74
CA PRO A 36 5.08 -7.72 -3.34
C PRO A 36 3.80 -8.12 -2.61
N MET A 37 2.93 -7.13 -2.37
CA MET A 37 1.61 -7.28 -1.80
C MET A 37 0.59 -6.56 -2.68
N ALA A 38 -0.57 -7.18 -2.91
CA ALA A 38 -1.64 -6.55 -3.69
C ALA A 38 -2.35 -5.45 -2.86
N GLU A 39 -2.88 -4.43 -3.53
CA GLU A 39 -3.80 -3.47 -2.90
C GLU A 39 -5.01 -4.21 -2.31
N ASN A 40 -5.47 -3.80 -1.11
CA ASN A 40 -6.62 -4.41 -0.42
C ASN A 40 -6.47 -5.91 -0.15
N SER A 41 -5.26 -6.34 0.24
CA SER A 41 -4.96 -7.74 0.50
C SER A 41 -4.43 -7.99 1.91
N THR A 42 -4.27 -9.27 2.22
CA THR A 42 -3.61 -9.78 3.42
C THR A 42 -2.54 -10.77 3.00
N VAL A 43 -1.39 -10.72 3.65
CA VAL A 43 -0.28 -11.67 3.52
C VAL A 43 0.05 -12.25 4.90
N SER A 44 0.72 -13.39 4.91
CA SER A 44 1.26 -13.99 6.12
C SER A 44 2.78 -14.04 6.02
N GLY A 45 3.45 -13.81 7.14
CA GLY A 45 4.90 -13.91 7.28
C GLY A 45 5.27 -14.39 8.68
N THR A 46 6.55 -14.64 8.91
CA THR A 46 7.08 -15.10 10.19
C THR A 46 8.45 -14.52 10.46
N ILE A 47 8.53 -13.66 11.47
CA ILE A 47 9.83 -13.34 12.07
C ILE A 47 10.34 -14.60 12.80
N ALA A 48 11.33 -15.28 12.23
CA ALA A 48 11.84 -16.54 12.73
C ALA A 48 13.20 -16.42 13.46
N THR A 49 13.50 -17.39 14.33
CA THR A 49 14.83 -17.52 14.96
C THR A 49 15.64 -18.59 14.25
N PRO A 50 16.97 -18.42 14.08
CA PRO A 50 17.82 -17.46 14.81
C PRO A 50 18.19 -16.17 14.05
N VAL A 51 17.82 -15.01 14.63
CA VAL A 51 18.45 -13.66 14.61
C VAL A 51 18.80 -12.95 13.28
N THR A 52 18.66 -13.56 12.11
CA THR A 52 18.90 -12.86 10.83
C THR A 52 17.69 -12.11 10.31
N ASP A 53 16.51 -12.59 10.67
CA ASP A 53 15.23 -12.06 10.27
C ASP A 53 14.67 -11.22 11.43
N LEU A 54 14.72 -9.90 11.23
CA LEU A 54 14.33 -8.90 12.22
C LEU A 54 13.18 -8.03 11.68
N GLU A 55 13.02 -7.97 10.37
CA GLU A 55 12.06 -7.10 9.74
C GLU A 55 11.67 -7.63 8.38
N ASP A 56 10.38 -7.55 8.09
CA ASP A 56 9.86 -7.89 6.78
C ASP A 56 9.37 -6.62 6.12
N TRP A 57 9.87 -6.35 4.92
CA TRP A 57 9.39 -5.26 4.08
C TRP A 57 8.45 -5.80 3.02
N TYR A 58 7.30 -5.14 2.89
CA TYR A 58 6.31 -5.37 1.86
C TYR A 58 6.11 -4.11 1.04
N GLN A 59 5.91 -4.25 -0.27
CA GLN A 59 5.54 -3.16 -1.16
C GLN A 59 4.16 -3.40 -1.76
N PHE A 60 3.37 -2.34 -1.88
CA PHE A 60 2.11 -2.36 -2.61
C PHE A 60 1.94 -1.06 -3.39
N THR A 61 1.14 -1.10 -4.45
CA THR A 61 0.83 0.08 -5.26
C THR A 61 -0.65 0.35 -5.20
N THR A 62 -1.04 1.55 -4.81
CA THR A 62 -2.43 1.99 -4.82
C THR A 62 -2.81 2.51 -6.20
N THR A 63 -4.04 2.22 -6.62
CA THR A 63 -4.54 2.62 -7.95
C THR A 63 -5.33 3.92 -7.93
N SER A 64 -5.58 4.46 -6.74
CA SER A 64 -6.32 5.68 -6.52
C SER A 64 -5.80 6.42 -5.29
N ASP A 65 -5.99 7.74 -5.30
CA ASP A 65 -5.80 8.58 -4.13
C ASP A 65 -6.77 8.18 -3.02
N GLY A 66 -6.31 8.17 -1.78
CA GLY A 66 -7.19 7.80 -0.68
C GLY A 66 -6.50 7.68 0.67
N ASN A 67 -7.22 7.06 1.59
CA ASN A 67 -6.74 6.75 2.92
C ASN A 67 -6.18 5.33 2.92
N ILE A 68 -4.93 5.18 3.37
CA ILE A 68 -4.26 3.88 3.49
C ILE A 68 -4.31 3.45 4.95
N THR A 69 -4.89 2.28 5.19
CA THR A 69 -4.84 1.58 6.48
C THR A 69 -3.95 0.37 6.38
N ILE A 70 -3.02 0.22 7.33
CA ILE A 70 -2.20 -0.98 7.50
C ILE A 70 -2.47 -1.59 8.86
N SER A 71 -2.48 -2.92 8.94
CA SER A 71 -2.67 -3.61 10.21
C SER A 71 -1.95 -4.94 10.26
N PHE A 72 -1.63 -5.39 11.48
CA PHE A 72 -1.11 -6.74 11.68
C PHE A 72 -1.84 -7.46 12.81
N THR A 73 -1.80 -8.79 12.78
CA THR A 73 -2.17 -9.68 13.89
C THR A 73 -1.05 -10.71 14.09
N CYS A 74 -0.60 -10.92 15.33
CA CYS A 74 0.45 -11.89 15.66
C CYS A 74 -0.11 -13.25 16.06
N LEU A 75 0.71 -14.28 15.84
CA LEU A 75 0.52 -15.64 16.33
C LEU A 75 1.83 -16.09 17.03
N PRO A 76 1.86 -16.17 18.37
CA PRO A 76 0.74 -16.01 19.30
C PRO A 76 0.35 -14.53 19.54
N LEU A 77 -0.90 -14.31 19.96
CA LEU A 77 -1.45 -12.98 20.31
C LEU A 77 -0.77 -12.30 21.52
N THR A 78 0.11 -13.01 22.22
CA THR A 78 0.92 -12.46 23.30
C THR A 78 2.18 -11.75 22.80
N SER A 79 2.46 -11.80 21.50
CA SER A 79 3.62 -11.16 20.90
C SER A 79 3.39 -9.67 20.75
N TYR A 80 4.43 -8.87 21.01
CA TYR A 80 4.41 -7.42 20.86
C TYR A 80 5.33 -7.02 19.72
N ASN A 81 4.78 -6.44 18.66
CA ASN A 81 5.53 -6.03 17.46
C ASN A 81 4.99 -4.70 16.93
N ARG A 82 5.60 -4.20 15.85
CA ARG A 82 5.31 -2.88 15.29
C ARG A 82 5.23 -2.93 13.77
N ILE A 83 4.41 -2.05 13.21
CA ILE A 83 4.34 -1.76 11.77
C ILE A 83 4.60 -0.28 11.50
N TYR A 84 5.14 0.00 10.31
CA TYR A 84 5.36 1.33 9.77
C TYR A 84 4.82 1.42 8.35
N LEU A 85 4.26 2.57 7.98
CA LEU A 85 3.97 2.92 6.60
C LEU A 85 5.05 3.89 6.10
N TYR A 86 5.67 3.58 4.98
CA TYR A 86 6.65 4.43 4.30
C TYR A 86 6.16 4.84 2.91
N ASP A 87 6.61 6.01 2.48
CA ASP A 87 6.41 6.53 1.13
C ASP A 87 7.25 5.79 0.08
N SER A 88 7.11 6.15 -1.20
CA SER A 88 7.78 5.50 -2.33
C SER A 88 9.31 5.53 -2.32
N ASP A 89 9.94 6.38 -1.51
CA ASP A 89 11.38 6.40 -1.32
C ASP A 89 11.89 5.30 -0.35
N GLY A 90 10.97 4.58 0.31
CA GLY A 90 11.27 3.54 1.30
C GLY A 90 11.87 4.04 2.62
N THR A 91 11.96 5.36 2.81
CA THR A 91 12.65 5.97 3.97
C THR A 91 11.83 7.05 4.68
N THR A 92 10.94 7.74 3.97
CA THR A 92 10.01 8.72 4.56
C THR A 92 8.89 8.00 5.30
N ASN A 93 8.96 8.00 6.63
CA ASN A 93 7.97 7.40 7.51
C ASN A 93 6.69 8.25 7.56
N LEU A 94 5.56 7.67 7.13
CA LEU A 94 4.24 8.29 7.12
C LEU A 94 3.44 8.02 8.40
N GLY A 95 3.88 7.06 9.22
CA GLY A 95 3.39 6.76 10.55
C GLY A 95 3.59 5.29 10.94
N SER A 96 3.13 4.93 12.13
CA SER A 96 3.34 3.59 12.70
C SER A 96 2.33 3.23 13.77
N ALA A 97 2.17 1.93 14.04
CA ALA A 97 1.45 1.42 15.20
C ALA A 97 2.13 0.17 15.77
N GLU A 98 2.02 -0.03 17.09
CA GLU A 98 2.61 -1.14 17.83
C GLU A 98 1.62 -1.65 18.89
N GLY A 99 1.71 -2.92 19.24
CA GLY A 99 0.74 -3.52 20.16
C GLY A 99 0.96 -5.01 20.43
N TYR A 100 0.33 -5.48 21.50
CA TYR A 100 0.22 -6.92 21.79
C TYR A 100 -0.83 -7.55 20.88
N GLY A 101 -0.47 -8.61 20.18
CA GLY A 101 -1.36 -9.41 19.35
C GLY A 101 -1.81 -8.76 18.05
N GLY A 102 -1.72 -7.44 17.94
CA GLY A 102 -2.02 -6.71 16.70
C GLY A 102 -2.02 -5.20 16.92
N ALA A 103 -1.95 -4.46 15.81
CA ALA A 103 -2.15 -3.02 15.78
C ALA A 103 -2.63 -2.57 14.40
N THR A 104 -3.20 -1.36 14.32
CA THR A 104 -3.67 -0.75 13.08
C THR A 104 -3.27 0.72 13.01
N PHE A 105 -2.96 1.21 11.82
CA PHE A 105 -2.62 2.60 11.55
C PHE A 105 -3.28 3.04 10.24
N THR A 106 -3.86 4.25 10.22
CA THR A 106 -4.43 4.87 9.03
C THR A 106 -3.75 6.20 8.75
N LYS A 107 -3.28 6.40 7.52
CA LYS A 107 -2.84 7.69 6.98
C LYS A 107 -3.85 8.16 5.94
N ASN A 108 -4.36 9.37 6.14
CA ASN A 108 -5.34 9.98 5.23
C ASN A 108 -4.64 10.82 4.15
N GLY A 109 -5.31 10.98 3.01
CA GLY A 109 -4.90 11.90 1.95
C GLY A 109 -3.55 11.54 1.35
N LEU A 110 -3.45 10.34 0.79
CA LEU A 110 -2.26 9.88 0.08
C LEU A 110 -2.58 9.72 -1.41
N ALA A 111 -1.73 10.25 -2.28
CA ALA A 111 -1.88 10.08 -3.71
C ALA A 111 -1.68 8.61 -4.13
N ALA A 112 -2.23 8.23 -5.27
CA ALA A 112 -1.97 6.94 -5.91
C ALA A 112 -0.46 6.76 -6.09
N GLY A 113 0.07 5.57 -5.78
CA GLY A 113 1.49 5.31 -5.91
C GLY A 113 1.98 4.12 -5.13
N THR A 114 3.31 3.98 -5.05
CA THR A 114 3.96 2.87 -4.36
C THR A 114 4.23 3.22 -2.90
N TYR A 115 3.89 2.31 -2.01
CA TYR A 115 4.09 2.45 -0.57
C TYR A 115 4.74 1.18 -0.03
N TYR A 116 5.44 1.33 1.11
CA TYR A 116 6.08 0.22 1.79
C TYR A 116 5.51 0.04 3.20
N ILE A 117 5.35 -1.21 3.60
CA ILE A 117 5.04 -1.59 4.99
C ILE A 117 6.26 -2.29 5.54
N ARG A 118 6.73 -1.84 6.71
CA ARG A 118 7.76 -2.54 7.47
C ARG A 118 7.11 -3.18 8.68
N TYR A 119 7.07 -4.51 8.72
CA TYR A 119 6.81 -5.25 9.95
C TYR A 119 8.13 -5.39 10.71
N TYR A 120 8.16 -4.97 11.96
CA TYR A 120 9.40 -4.92 12.76
C TYR A 120 9.20 -5.65 14.07
N TYR A 121 10.07 -6.61 14.34
CA TYR A 121 10.07 -7.34 15.59
C TYR A 121 10.47 -6.42 16.76
N TYR A 122 9.82 -6.55 17.92
CA TYR A 122 10.25 -5.76 19.10
C TYR A 122 11.50 -6.37 19.76
N SER A 123 11.49 -7.69 19.92
CA SER A 123 12.58 -8.46 20.51
C SER A 123 12.44 -9.94 20.15
N THR A 124 13.51 -10.71 20.32
CA THR A 124 13.51 -12.15 20.03
C THR A 124 12.47 -12.95 20.83
N SER A 125 12.04 -12.45 22.00
CA SER A 125 10.99 -13.08 22.82
C SER A 125 9.57 -12.89 22.25
N PHE A 126 9.41 -11.98 21.29
CA PHE A 126 8.16 -11.70 20.59
C PHE A 126 8.24 -12.00 19.09
N ALA A 127 9.28 -12.75 18.65
CA ALA A 127 9.32 -13.35 17.33
C ALA A 127 8.06 -14.20 17.13
N SER A 128 7.34 -13.96 16.04
CA SER A 128 6.02 -14.52 15.84
C SER A 128 5.69 -14.61 14.36
N ALA A 129 4.88 -15.60 14.00
CA ALA A 129 4.12 -15.56 12.77
C ALA A 129 3.11 -14.40 12.85
N TYR A 130 2.72 -13.85 11.71
CA TYR A 130 1.75 -12.77 11.65
C TYR A 130 0.95 -12.79 10.35
N GLU A 131 -0.20 -12.12 10.39
CA GLU A 131 -0.90 -11.66 9.20
C GLU A 131 -0.74 -10.14 9.11
N LEU A 132 -0.43 -9.63 7.92
CA LEU A 132 -0.29 -8.21 7.62
C LEU A 132 -1.29 -7.85 6.51
N SER A 133 -2.00 -6.73 6.66
CA SER A 133 -2.97 -6.26 5.66
C SER A 133 -2.75 -4.81 5.28
N ASN A 134 -3.15 -4.47 4.06
CA ASN A 134 -3.36 -3.09 3.62
C ASN A 134 -4.80 -2.91 3.11
N THR A 135 -5.36 -1.73 3.31
CA THR A 135 -6.68 -1.35 2.80
C THR A 135 -6.63 0.10 2.34
N VAL A 136 -7.13 0.34 1.13
CA VAL A 136 -7.23 1.66 0.52
C VAL A 136 -8.69 2.02 0.39
N ILE A 137 -9.07 3.15 1.00
CA ILE A 137 -10.39 3.76 0.81
C ILE A 137 -10.18 4.96 -0.09
N PRO A 138 -10.62 4.90 -1.37
CA PRO A 138 -10.44 5.99 -2.31
C PRO A 138 -11.14 7.26 -1.84
N THR A 139 -10.58 8.43 -2.18
CA THR A 139 -11.29 9.70 -2.02
C THR A 139 -12.49 9.73 -2.96
N ASN A 140 -13.63 10.27 -2.49
CA ASN A 140 -14.90 10.27 -3.24
C ASN A 140 -14.89 11.18 -4.47
N TYR A 141 -14.01 12.17 -4.48
CA TYR A 141 -13.86 13.12 -5.56
C TYR A 141 -12.61 12.77 -6.37
N ALA A 142 -12.61 13.15 -7.65
CA ALA A 142 -11.42 13.01 -8.48
C ALA A 142 -10.45 14.14 -8.12
N ASN A 143 -9.15 13.87 -8.23
CA ASN A 143 -8.16 14.93 -8.22
C ASN A 143 -8.30 15.78 -9.49
N ASP A 144 -7.95 17.05 -9.40
CA ASP A 144 -7.77 17.90 -10.55
C ASP A 144 -6.39 17.65 -11.20
N THR A 145 -5.99 18.52 -12.14
CA THR A 145 -4.77 18.32 -12.92
C THR A 145 -3.62 19.15 -12.37
N GLU A 146 -2.57 18.44 -11.95
CA GLU A 146 -1.41 19.02 -11.30
C GLU A 146 -0.21 19.23 -12.23
N ALA A 147 0.65 20.22 -12.00
CA ALA A 147 0.65 21.19 -10.89
C ALA A 147 -0.25 22.41 -11.19
N ASN A 148 -1.02 22.86 -10.19
CA ASN A 148 -1.89 24.04 -10.29
C ASN A 148 -1.66 25.08 -9.17
N ASP A 149 -0.64 24.92 -8.31
CA ASP A 149 -0.39 25.71 -7.08
C ASP A 149 0.00 27.18 -7.30
N THR A 150 -0.13 27.72 -8.51
CA THR A 150 0.14 29.13 -8.80
C THR A 150 -0.84 29.68 -9.82
N TYR A 151 -1.11 30.99 -9.76
CA TYR A 151 -1.93 31.67 -10.76
C TYR A 151 -1.41 31.53 -12.21
N LEU A 152 -0.13 31.17 -12.41
CA LEU A 152 0.46 30.93 -13.73
C LEU A 152 0.15 29.53 -14.27
N THR A 153 -0.12 28.59 -13.38
CA THR A 153 -0.45 27.19 -13.67
C THR A 153 -1.91 26.86 -13.42
N ALA A 154 -2.72 27.88 -13.13
CA ALA A 154 -4.15 27.78 -12.87
C ALA A 154 -4.90 26.99 -13.96
N LEU A 155 -5.91 26.25 -13.53
CA LEU A 155 -6.74 25.43 -14.42
C LEU A 155 -7.57 26.31 -15.37
N THR A 156 -7.16 26.35 -16.63
CA THR A 156 -7.85 27.19 -17.65
C THR A 156 -9.13 26.59 -18.21
N ASN A 157 -9.52 25.39 -17.79
CA ASN A 157 -10.65 24.62 -18.33
C ASN A 157 -11.92 24.69 -17.48
N LEU A 158 -12.01 25.63 -16.53
CA LEU A 158 -13.21 25.88 -15.74
C LEU A 158 -14.04 26.99 -16.40
N ASN A 159 -15.12 26.65 -17.11
CA ASN A 159 -15.98 27.65 -17.75
C ASN A 159 -16.98 28.27 -16.75
N GLU A 160 -17.71 29.29 -17.21
CA GLU A 160 -18.77 29.91 -16.42
C GLU A 160 -19.83 28.87 -16.00
N ASN A 161 -20.06 28.75 -14.69
CA ASN A 161 -20.96 27.78 -14.04
C ASN A 161 -20.49 26.32 -14.00
N ASP A 162 -19.22 26.03 -14.32
CA ASP A 162 -18.64 24.70 -14.11
C ASP A 162 -18.23 24.48 -12.64
N SER A 163 -17.97 23.22 -12.31
CA SER A 163 -17.39 22.80 -11.03
C SER A 163 -16.21 21.88 -11.29
N VAL A 164 -15.16 22.01 -10.49
CA VAL A 164 -14.02 21.10 -10.43
C VAL A 164 -13.88 20.57 -9.00
N TYR A 165 -13.34 19.38 -8.85
CA TYR A 165 -12.91 18.82 -7.57
C TYR A 165 -11.39 18.69 -7.59
N GLY A 166 -10.76 18.88 -6.44
CA GLY A 166 -9.31 18.73 -6.23
C GLY A 166 -9.00 18.08 -4.89
N HIS A 167 -7.72 17.82 -4.63
CA HIS A 167 -7.24 17.06 -3.48
C HIS A 167 -6.30 17.83 -2.54
N ILE A 168 -6.64 19.09 -2.23
CA ILE A 168 -5.89 19.86 -1.21
C ILE A 168 -5.67 19.04 0.06
N ALA A 169 -4.44 19.13 0.58
CA ALA A 169 -3.90 18.40 1.72
C ALA A 169 -3.69 16.89 1.48
N HIS A 170 -3.78 16.40 0.25
CA HIS A 170 -3.20 15.12 -0.11
C HIS A 170 -1.69 15.23 -0.26
N ARG A 171 -0.99 14.17 0.14
CA ARG A 171 0.45 14.06 -0.07
C ARG A 171 0.72 13.36 -1.40
N TYR A 172 1.50 13.99 -2.27
CA TYR A 172 2.03 13.34 -3.46
C TYR A 172 2.93 12.15 -3.05
N ASN A 173 2.85 11.06 -3.81
CA ASN A 173 3.72 9.90 -3.62
C ASN A 173 5.16 10.28 -4.01
N GLY A 174 6.09 10.21 -3.06
CA GLY A 174 7.46 10.72 -3.22
C GLY A 174 7.62 12.24 -3.06
N GLY A 175 6.61 12.96 -2.54
CA GLY A 175 6.60 14.43 -2.54
C GLY A 175 6.06 15.08 -1.26
N THR A 176 5.67 16.35 -1.40
CA THR A 176 5.02 17.15 -0.36
C THR A 176 3.50 17.06 -0.46
N TYR A 177 2.81 17.89 0.30
CA TYR A 177 1.37 18.06 0.19
C TYR A 177 1.03 18.98 -0.98
N ASP A 178 -0.12 18.72 -1.60
CA ASP A 178 -0.90 19.71 -2.34
C ASP A 178 -1.40 20.76 -1.32
N GLU A 179 -1.01 22.02 -1.52
CA GLU A 179 -1.29 23.12 -0.60
C GLU A 179 -2.21 24.21 -1.18
N GLU A 180 -2.28 24.35 -2.51
CA GLU A 180 -3.01 25.43 -3.19
C GLU A 180 -3.59 24.96 -4.52
N ASP A 181 -4.85 25.30 -4.80
CA ASP A 181 -5.50 25.16 -6.12
C ASP A 181 -5.74 26.55 -6.73
N TRP A 182 -5.32 26.79 -7.98
CA TRP A 182 -5.59 28.03 -8.74
C TRP A 182 -6.42 27.84 -10.01
#